data_AF-A0A3D2I5T1-F1
#
_entry.id   AF-A0A3D2I5T1-F1
#
_cell.length_a   1.000
_cell.length_b   1.000
_cell.length_c   1.000
_cell.angle_alpha   90.00
_cell.angle_beta   90.00
_cell.angle_gamma   90.00
#
_symmetry.space_group_name_H-M   'P 1'
#
loop_
_entity.id
_entity.type
_entity.pdbx_description
1 polymer ?
#
loop_
_entity_poly.entity_id
_entity_poly.type
_entity_poly.pdbx_seq_one_letter_code
_entity_poly.pdbx_strand_id
1 'polypeptide(L)' 'FLGANIDAAKEAARFGIGADRSVNYKCDEAGTALNYEVISEAVCSVRAARPLSADWKRRIDEDVQKRGR' A
#
# COMPACT_ATOMS: atom_id res chain seq x y z
N PHE A 1 -1.73 -0.57 6.31
CA PHE A 1 -2.78 0.46 6.35
C PHE A 1 -2.97 1.00 4.94
N LEU A 2 -4.21 1.02 4.44
CA LEU A 2 -4.55 1.46 3.08
C LEU A 2 -5.33 2.77 3.17
N GLY A 3 -4.91 3.79 2.43
CA GLY A 3 -5.64 5.05 2.32
C GLY A 3 -5.90 5.42 0.88
N ALA A 4 -7.17 5.68 0.54
CA ALA A 4 -7.55 6.19 -0.77
C ALA A 4 -7.60 7.72 -0.75
N ASN A 5 -8.45 8.26 0.12
CA ASN A 5 -8.77 9.70 0.19
C ASN A 5 -8.18 10.37 1.44
N ILE A 6 -7.16 9.76 2.05
CA ILE A 6 -6.57 10.20 3.32
C ILE A 6 -5.05 10.16 3.24
N ASP A 7 -4.40 10.78 4.23
CA ASP A 7 -2.98 10.52 4.49
C ASP A 7 -2.83 9.20 5.26
N ALA A 8 -2.63 8.11 4.51
CA ALA A 8 -2.48 6.78 5.06
C ALA A 8 -1.38 6.69 6.11
N ALA A 9 -0.25 7.38 5.91
CA ALA A 9 0.89 7.31 6.83
C ALA A 9 0.58 8.04 8.13
N LYS A 10 -0.01 9.24 8.02
CA LYS A 10 -0.44 10.02 9.18
C LYS A 10 -1.49 9.30 10.01
N GLU A 11 -2.50 8.71 9.37
CA GLU A 11 -3.55 7.97 10.08
C GLU A 11 -3.01 6.66 10.66
N ALA A 12 -2.16 5.93 9.94
CA ALA A 12 -1.50 4.71 10.42
C ALA A 12 -0.64 4.97 11.67
N ALA A 13 0.07 6.10 11.73
CA ALA A 13 0.91 6.46 12.87
C ALA A 13 0.12 6.57 14.18
N ARG A 14 -1.18 6.95 14.12
CA ARG A 14 -2.06 7.01 15.30
C ARG A 14 -2.31 5.63 15.93
N PHE A 15 -2.06 4.56 15.18
CA PHE A 15 -2.18 3.17 15.62
C PHE A 15 -0.82 2.50 15.85
N GLY A 16 0.28 3.26 15.84
CA GLY A 16 1.63 2.72 15.95
C GLY A 16 2.10 1.96 14.70
N ILE A 17 1.43 2.15 13.56
CA ILE A 17 1.81 1.51 12.29
C ILE A 17 2.79 2.43 11.56
N GLY A 18 3.98 1.90 11.27
CA GLY A 18 5.01 2.62 10.52
C GLY A 18 4.60 2.97 9.09
N ALA A 19 5.17 4.04 8.54
CA ALA A 19 4.88 4.49 7.19
C ALA A 19 5.26 3.45 6.11
N ASP A 20 6.22 2.59 6.40
CA ASP A 20 6.63 1.42 5.60
C ASP A 20 5.50 0.37 5.49
N ARG A 21 4.54 0.38 6.43
CA ARG A 21 3.34 -0.47 6.45
C ARG A 21 2.08 0.27 6.05
N SER A 22 2.21 1.46 5.49
CA SER A 22 1.10 2.27 4.98
C SER A 22 1.32 2.63 3.51
N VAL A 23 0.24 2.75 2.76
CA VAL A 23 0.27 3.14 1.35
C VAL A 23 -0.96 3.96 1.00
N ASN A 24 -0.75 4.96 0.14
CA ASN A 24 -1.83 5.70 -0.49
C ASN A 24 -2.05 5.15 -1.89
N TYR A 25 -3.29 4.97 -2.31
CA TYR A 25 -3.60 4.51 -3.66
C TYR A 25 -4.68 5.40 -4.29
N LYS A 26 -4.72 5.45 -5.61
CA LYS A 26 -5.75 6.19 -6.34
C LYS A 26 -7.07 5.44 -6.27
N CYS A 27 -8.13 6.11 -5.85
CA CYS A 27 -9.47 5.52 -5.68
C CYS A 27 -10.23 5.37 -7.01
N ASP A 28 -9.63 4.71 -7.99
CA ASP A 28 -10.28 4.34 -9.25
C ASP A 28 -10.18 2.83 -9.52
N GLU A 29 -10.77 2.37 -10.63
CA GLU A 29 -10.80 0.95 -10.98
C GLU A 29 -9.39 0.35 -11.09
N ALA A 30 -8.51 1.02 -11.83
CA ALA A 30 -7.15 0.55 -12.04
C ALA A 30 -6.29 0.61 -10.76
N GLY A 31 -6.45 1.65 -9.94
CA GLY A 31 -5.74 1.79 -8.67
C GLY A 31 -6.21 0.77 -7.63
N THR A 32 -7.51 0.47 -7.62
CA THR A 32 -8.08 -0.57 -6.75
C THR A 32 -7.59 -1.95 -7.17
N ALA A 33 -7.63 -2.27 -8.48
CA ALA A 33 -7.13 -3.54 -9.01
C ALA A 33 -5.64 -3.74 -8.66
N LEU A 34 -4.80 -2.72 -8.91
CA LEU A 34 -3.38 -2.76 -8.57
C LEU A 34 -3.15 -2.94 -7.06
N ASN A 35 -3.92 -2.24 -6.23
CA ASN A 35 -3.84 -2.38 -4.78
C ASN A 35 -4.14 -3.81 -4.33
N TYR A 36 -5.18 -4.45 -4.86
CA TYR A 36 -5.50 -5.84 -4.55
C TYR A 36 -4.40 -6.81 -4.97
N GLU A 37 -3.81 -6.62 -6.16
CA GLU A 37 -2.72 -7.45 -6.65
C GLU A 37 -1.50 -7.40 -5.72
N VAL A 38 -1.02 -6.18 -5.44
CA VAL A 38 0.17 -5.95 -4.61
C VAL A 38 -0.04 -6.41 -3.17
N ILE A 39 -1.22 -6.17 -2.58
CA ILE A 39 -1.53 -6.61 -1.23
C ILE A 39 -1.65 -8.14 -1.15
N SER A 40 -2.18 -8.79 -2.19
CA SER A 40 -2.22 -10.25 -2.26
C SER A 40 -0.81 -10.86 -2.20
N GLU A 41 0.13 -10.31 -2.97
CA GLU A 41 1.55 -10.72 -2.93
C GLU A 41 2.19 -10.50 -1.55
N ALA A 42 1.93 -9.34 -0.93
CA ALA A 42 2.42 -9.00 0.40
C ALA A 42 1.89 -9.97 1.47
N VAL A 43 0.58 -10.27 1.43
CA VAL A 43 -0.08 -11.21 2.34
C VAL A 43 0.48 -12.61 2.15
N CYS A 44 0.64 -13.08 0.91
CA CYS A 44 1.24 -14.39 0.63
C CYS A 44 2.66 -14.51 1.21
N SER A 45 3.48 -13.48 1.08
CA SER A 45 4.85 -13.46 1.62
C SER A 45 4.86 -13.59 3.15
N VAL A 46 4.06 -12.76 3.84
CA VAL A 46 3.97 -12.79 5.31
C VAL A 46 3.39 -14.12 5.81
N ARG A 47 2.36 -14.66 5.13
CA ARG A 47 1.78 -15.97 5.47
C ARG A 47 2.78 -17.12 5.31
N ALA A 48 3.73 -16.99 4.40
CA ALA A 48 4.83 -17.94 4.22
C ALA A 48 5.99 -17.71 5.21
N ALA A 49 5.81 -16.88 6.25
CA ALA A 49 6.85 -16.46 7.18
C ALA A 49 8.08 -15.83 6.50
N ARG A 50 7.90 -15.25 5.31
CA ARG A 50 8.96 -14.52 4.60
C ARG A 50 8.93 -13.04 4.99
N PRO A 51 10.10 -12.39 5.05
CA PRO A 51 10.14 -10.96 5.26
C PRO A 51 9.42 -10.24 4.12
N LEU A 52 8.62 -9.24 4.46
CA LEU A 52 8.05 -8.34 3.45
C LEU A 52 9.17 -7.44 2.92
N SER A 53 9.32 -7.36 1.60
CA SER A 53 10.27 -6.44 0.97
C SER A 53 9.97 -5.00 1.36
N ALA A 54 11.00 -4.16 1.55
CA ALA A 54 10.83 -2.73 1.76
C ALA A 54 10.11 -2.06 0.58
N ASP A 55 10.26 -2.61 -0.62
CA ASP A 55 9.68 -2.10 -1.86
C ASP A 55 8.30 -2.69 -2.20
N TRP A 56 7.66 -3.40 -1.27
CA TRP A 56 6.38 -4.08 -1.53
C TRP A 56 5.31 -3.16 -2.12
N LYS A 57 5.30 -1.88 -1.71
CA LYS A 57 4.33 -0.87 -2.15
C LYS A 57 4.77 -0.05 -3.35
N ARG A 58 5.97 -0.27 -3.89
CA ARG A 58 6.57 0.56 -4.96
C ARG A 58 5.64 0.73 -6.16
N ARG A 59 4.97 -0.35 -6.58
CA ARG A 59 4.03 -0.32 -7.72
C ARG A 59 2.86 0.64 -7.48
N ILE A 60 2.33 0.67 -6.27
CA ILE A 60 1.24 1.57 -5.88
C ILE A 60 1.75 3.01 -5.77
N ASP A 61 2.93 3.21 -5.17
CA ASP A 61 3.54 4.54 -5.05
C ASP A 61 3.80 5.15 -6.45
N GLU A 62 4.38 4.38 -7.38
CA GLU A 62 4.60 4.81 -8.76
C GLU A 62 3.29 5.15 -9.48
N ASP A 63 2.24 4.39 -9.21
CA ASP A 63 0.91 4.61 -9.79
C ASP A 63 0.31 5.96 -9.35
N VAL A 64 0.37 6.25 -8.05
CA VAL A 64 -0.05 7.54 -7.49
C VAL A 64 0.80 8.68 -8.03
N GLN A 65 2.12 8.50 -8.19
CA GLN A 65 2.97 9.52 -8.79
C GLN A 65 2.60 9.80 -10.27
N LYS A 66 2.23 8.77 -11.03
CA LYS A 66 1.89 8.90 -12.46
C LYS A 66 0.48 9.44 -12.68
N ARG A 67 -0.50 8.99 -11.89
CA ARG A 67 -1.93 9.26 -12.11
C ARG A 67 -2.54 10.24 -11.12
N GLY A 68 -1.75 10.72 -10.16
CA GLY A 68 -2.23 11.49 -9.02
C GLY A 68 -2.95 10.61 -8.00
N ARG A 69 -3.24 11.20 -6.84
CA ARG A 69 -4.15 10.61 -5.84
C ARG A 69 -5.59 10.50 -6.37
#